data_AF-A0A0B4CRC6-F1
#
_entry.id   AF-A0A0B4CRC6-F1
#
_cell.length_a   1.000
_cell.length_b   1.000
_cell.length_c   1.000
_cell.angle_alpha   90.00
_cell.angle_beta   90.00
_cell.angle_gamma   90.00
#
_symmetry.space_group_name_H-M   'P 1'
#
loop_
_entity.id
_entity.type
_entity.pdbx_description
1 polymer ?
#
loop_
_entity_poly.entity_id
_entity_poly.type
_entity_poly.pdbx_seq_one_letter_code
_entity_poly.pdbx_strand_id
1 'polypeptide(L)'
;MSDDFSARLNLPYLAAGQMQKHVTLNTALTRLDALLQTAVVSRTTAIQPADASDGDLYILPGEAEGAVWAGRPAGTLMRFEGGGWTTVTTPDGMIACVLDEGVVVVRARAGWIALGQRLGEVQGLTRLGLGTSADDANPLAAKINAALFTARGEGEGGDGDLRLTLNKATAGDVLSLLFQSGYAARAELGLIGDDDLSLKACDDVGTWRSVWRVDRATGRIGFDQGAVRRETTLFTSDDDYALPAWARWVEATCVGGGGGGGAGLAGPAGAPRLGGGGGGAGGLSLARWSVDDLDGGLTITVGGGGISGVSGGDSEVATGDMVLLRATGGAAGGSGVGGAGGIGQRLANSGGSSSTTATATMGSETLCSDGPGGGGAGGGLSAADVAYAGGAGGVGGWSGLRAAGGVAGAAGQASPKPLLSIVGGGGGGGDASASGAGGPGGSGALFGAGGGGGGAGLTFGGQGGSGASGAVLITVVG
;
A
#
# COMPACT_ATOMS: atom_id res chain seq x y z
N MET A 1 -68.58 -35.25 14.41
CA MET A 1 -69.12 -34.16 13.57
C MET A 1 -69.77 -33.15 14.49
N SER A 2 -69.49 -31.86 14.32
CA SER A 2 -70.40 -30.87 14.86
C SER A 2 -71.58 -30.79 13.91
N ASP A 3 -72.76 -31.22 14.34
CA ASP A 3 -73.99 -31.10 13.53
C ASP A 3 -74.48 -29.64 13.46
N ASP A 4 -73.85 -28.77 14.25
CA ASP A 4 -74.24 -27.39 14.47
C ASP A 4 -73.28 -26.38 13.83
N PHE A 5 -72.06 -26.76 13.42
CA PHE A 5 -71.04 -25.83 12.92
C PHE A 5 -70.14 -26.38 11.80
N SER A 6 -69.62 -25.50 10.93
CA SER A 6 -68.64 -25.85 9.89
C SER A 6 -67.26 -26.19 10.46
N ALA A 7 -66.54 -27.09 9.78
CA ALA A 7 -65.32 -27.70 10.31
C ALA A 7 -64.16 -26.73 10.60
N ARG A 8 -63.95 -25.69 9.76
CA ARG A 8 -62.76 -24.83 9.88
C ARG A 8 -63.02 -23.49 10.58
N LEU A 9 -64.06 -22.78 10.14
CA LEU A 9 -64.41 -21.43 10.60
C LEU A 9 -65.52 -21.44 11.65
N ASN A 10 -66.01 -22.62 12.04
CA ASN A 10 -67.05 -22.80 13.06
C ASN A 10 -68.32 -21.98 12.75
N LEU A 11 -68.72 -21.94 11.48
CA LEU A 11 -69.91 -21.22 11.02
C LEU A 11 -71.16 -22.01 11.44
N PRO A 12 -72.15 -21.39 12.11
CA PRO A 12 -73.33 -22.10 12.58
C PRO A 12 -74.17 -22.61 11.40
N TYR A 13 -74.50 -23.90 11.44
CA TYR A 13 -75.44 -24.53 10.52
C TYR A 13 -76.89 -24.22 10.91
N LEU A 14 -77.76 -24.19 9.90
CA LEU A 14 -79.18 -24.04 10.11
C LEU A 14 -79.78 -25.38 10.56
N ALA A 15 -80.48 -25.37 11.70
CA ALA A 15 -81.18 -26.54 12.24
C ALA A 15 -82.26 -27.07 11.27
N ALA A 16 -82.54 -28.36 11.34
CA ALA A 16 -83.51 -29.03 10.47
C ALA A 16 -84.94 -28.45 10.62
N GLY A 17 -85.64 -28.27 9.50
CA GLY A 17 -86.99 -27.69 9.44
C GLY A 17 -87.76 -28.08 8.18
N GLN A 18 -89.03 -27.67 8.08
CA GLN A 18 -89.93 -28.01 6.95
C GLN A 18 -89.41 -27.46 5.60
N MET A 19 -89.52 -28.27 4.54
CA MET A 19 -89.02 -28.03 3.17
C MET A 19 -87.50 -28.14 2.93
N GLN A 20 -86.72 -28.76 3.82
CA GLN A 20 -85.30 -29.14 3.58
C GLN A 20 -84.32 -28.00 3.15
N LYS A 21 -84.68 -26.73 3.34
CA LYS A 21 -83.83 -25.58 2.98
C LYS A 21 -82.46 -25.57 3.67
N HIS A 22 -82.39 -26.16 4.87
CA HIS A 22 -81.15 -26.32 5.63
C HIS A 22 -80.08 -27.12 4.87
N VAL A 23 -80.47 -28.10 4.05
CA VAL A 23 -79.51 -28.91 3.27
C VAL A 23 -78.75 -28.04 2.29
N THR A 24 -79.45 -27.23 1.49
CA THR A 24 -78.83 -26.36 0.49
C THR A 24 -77.98 -25.27 1.14
N LEU A 25 -78.47 -24.65 2.22
CA LEU A 25 -77.74 -23.59 2.91
C LEU A 25 -76.50 -24.12 3.64
N ASN A 26 -76.61 -25.22 4.38
CA ASN A 26 -75.47 -25.79 5.10
C ASN A 26 -74.41 -26.26 4.11
N THR A 27 -74.79 -26.88 2.99
CA THR A 27 -73.84 -27.21 1.89
C THR A 27 -73.12 -25.96 1.37
N ALA A 28 -73.82 -24.84 1.23
CA ALA A 28 -73.21 -23.57 0.83
C ALA A 28 -72.27 -23.01 1.92
N LEU A 29 -72.62 -23.13 3.20
CA LEU A 29 -71.77 -22.74 4.33
C LEU A 29 -70.52 -23.60 4.41
N THR A 30 -70.61 -24.92 4.23
CA THR A 30 -69.48 -25.84 4.15
C THR A 30 -68.55 -25.50 2.97
N ARG A 31 -69.14 -25.17 1.81
CA ARG A 31 -68.36 -24.71 0.65
C ARG A 31 -67.68 -23.38 0.92
N LEU A 32 -68.38 -22.44 1.56
CA LEU A 32 -67.83 -21.15 1.93
C LEU A 32 -66.69 -21.32 2.95
N ASP A 33 -66.86 -22.22 3.90
CA ASP A 33 -65.86 -22.62 4.90
C ASP A 33 -64.57 -23.13 4.27
N ALA A 34 -64.63 -23.77 3.09
CA ALA A 34 -63.45 -24.21 2.34
C ALA A 34 -62.78 -23.08 1.52
N LEU A 35 -63.56 -22.11 1.06
CA LEU A 35 -63.11 -21.06 0.12
C LEU A 35 -62.67 -19.76 0.81
N LEU A 36 -63.26 -19.41 1.96
CA LEU A 36 -62.87 -18.20 2.71
C LEU A 36 -61.52 -18.40 3.39
N GLN A 37 -60.51 -17.61 3.05
CA GLN A 37 -59.17 -17.75 3.64
C GLN A 37 -58.63 -19.19 3.47
N THR A 38 -58.60 -19.69 2.23
CA THR A 38 -58.19 -21.07 1.93
C THR A 38 -56.78 -21.38 2.47
N ALA A 39 -56.73 -22.07 3.60
CA ALA A 39 -55.52 -22.61 4.21
C ALA A 39 -55.42 -24.10 3.88
N VAL A 40 -54.40 -24.46 3.11
CA VAL A 40 -54.11 -25.81 2.63
C VAL A 40 -53.01 -26.40 3.49
N VAL A 41 -53.21 -27.60 4.02
CA VAL A 41 -52.24 -28.32 4.84
C VAL A 41 -50.96 -28.57 4.05
N SER A 42 -51.10 -29.16 2.86
CA SER A 42 -49.97 -29.40 1.95
C SER A 42 -50.42 -29.43 0.49
N ARG A 43 -49.47 -29.13 -0.40
CA ARG A 43 -49.60 -29.35 -1.85
C ARG A 43 -48.67 -30.44 -2.41
N THR A 44 -47.86 -31.07 -1.56
CA THR A 44 -46.84 -32.05 -1.96
C THR A 44 -47.08 -33.45 -1.41
N THR A 45 -48.02 -33.61 -0.47
CA THR A 45 -48.46 -34.92 0.01
C THR A 45 -49.02 -35.76 -1.15
N ALA A 46 -48.29 -36.80 -1.54
CA ALA A 46 -48.68 -37.67 -2.66
C ALA A 46 -49.66 -38.77 -2.25
N ILE A 47 -49.54 -39.30 -1.03
CA ILE A 47 -50.38 -40.39 -0.53
C ILE A 47 -51.51 -39.80 0.32
N GLN A 48 -52.75 -40.14 -0.01
CA GLN A 48 -53.93 -39.77 0.75
C GLN A 48 -53.75 -40.05 2.25
N PRO A 49 -53.83 -39.04 3.14
CA PRO A 49 -53.73 -39.23 4.58
C PRO A 49 -54.84 -40.14 5.11
N ALA A 50 -54.47 -41.11 5.94
CA ALA A 50 -55.42 -41.96 6.65
C ALA A 50 -56.10 -41.24 7.82
N ASP A 51 -55.38 -40.31 8.46
CA ASP A 51 -55.79 -39.60 9.67
C ASP A 51 -55.94 -38.08 9.44
N ALA A 52 -56.57 -37.68 8.33
CA ALA A 52 -56.90 -36.28 8.08
C ALA A 52 -57.94 -35.77 9.10
N SER A 53 -57.82 -34.51 9.51
CA SER A 53 -58.79 -33.86 10.39
C SER A 53 -59.92 -33.21 9.59
N ASP A 54 -61.11 -33.12 10.18
CA ASP A 54 -62.24 -32.42 9.55
C ASP A 54 -61.85 -30.97 9.23
N GLY A 55 -62.07 -30.56 7.97
CA GLY A 55 -61.73 -29.23 7.47
C GLY A 55 -60.35 -29.15 6.80
N ASP A 56 -59.53 -30.20 6.86
CA ASP A 56 -58.24 -30.23 6.18
C ASP A 56 -58.40 -30.07 4.67
N LEU A 57 -57.56 -29.22 4.09
CA LEU A 57 -57.49 -28.99 2.66
C LEU A 57 -56.13 -29.41 2.10
N TYR A 58 -56.13 -30.10 0.96
CA TYR A 58 -54.92 -30.51 0.26
C TYR A 58 -55.01 -30.11 -1.22
N ILE A 59 -53.91 -29.61 -1.79
CA ILE A 59 -53.78 -29.47 -3.24
C ILE A 59 -53.07 -30.74 -3.72
N LEU A 60 -53.68 -31.49 -4.63
CA LEU A 60 -53.07 -32.75 -5.08
C LEU A 60 -51.80 -32.48 -5.90
N PRO A 61 -50.67 -33.15 -5.60
CA PRO A 61 -49.52 -33.18 -6.50
C PRO A 61 -49.83 -34.01 -7.75
N GLY A 62 -48.87 -34.09 -8.67
CA GLY A 62 -48.93 -35.08 -9.76
C GLY A 62 -48.95 -36.51 -9.22
N GLU A 63 -49.68 -37.40 -9.89
CA GLU A 63 -49.76 -38.83 -9.54
C GLU A 63 -50.19 -39.10 -8.08
N ALA A 64 -51.14 -38.32 -7.53
CA ALA A 64 -51.63 -38.55 -6.17
C ALA A 64 -52.25 -39.95 -6.01
N GLU A 65 -51.91 -40.63 -4.90
CA GLU A 65 -52.28 -42.00 -4.60
C GLU A 65 -53.33 -42.07 -3.48
N GLY A 66 -54.11 -43.16 -3.46
CA GLY A 66 -55.13 -43.43 -2.45
C GLY A 66 -56.52 -43.65 -3.04
N ALA A 67 -57.43 -44.17 -2.23
CA ALA A 67 -58.74 -44.63 -2.70
C ALA A 67 -59.60 -43.53 -3.36
N VAL A 68 -59.46 -42.28 -2.93
CA VAL A 68 -60.25 -41.14 -3.44
C VAL A 68 -59.40 -40.15 -4.24
N TRP A 69 -58.10 -40.06 -3.93
CA TRP A 69 -57.17 -39.15 -4.59
C TRP A 69 -56.71 -39.68 -5.96
N ALA A 70 -56.58 -41.01 -6.12
CA ALA A 70 -56.13 -41.62 -7.37
C ALA A 70 -57.03 -41.25 -8.56
N GLY A 71 -56.41 -40.91 -9.70
CA GLY A 71 -57.09 -40.54 -10.94
C GLY A 71 -57.64 -39.11 -10.97
N ARG A 72 -57.48 -38.33 -9.90
CA ARG A 72 -57.78 -36.88 -9.89
C ARG A 72 -56.62 -36.11 -10.54
N PRO A 73 -56.92 -35.05 -11.32
CA PRO A 73 -55.86 -34.26 -11.94
C PRO A 73 -55.06 -33.48 -10.89
N ALA A 74 -53.77 -33.28 -11.15
CA ALA A 74 -52.89 -32.46 -10.33
C ALA A 74 -53.47 -31.04 -10.14
N GLY A 75 -53.28 -30.47 -8.95
CA GLY A 75 -53.79 -29.15 -8.59
C GLY A 75 -55.25 -29.12 -8.12
N THR A 76 -55.93 -30.27 -8.07
CA THR A 76 -57.28 -30.39 -7.49
C THR A 76 -57.23 -30.09 -5.99
N LEU A 77 -58.15 -29.25 -5.50
CA LEU A 77 -58.29 -28.98 -4.07
C LEU A 77 -59.24 -30.01 -3.46
N MET A 78 -58.73 -30.78 -2.50
CA MET A 78 -59.47 -31.81 -1.77
C MET A 78 -59.71 -31.36 -0.34
N ARG A 79 -60.92 -31.59 0.17
CA ARG A 79 -61.33 -31.33 1.55
C ARG A 79 -61.68 -32.63 2.24
N PHE A 80 -61.14 -32.86 3.42
CA PHE A 80 -61.59 -33.93 4.30
C PHE A 80 -62.67 -33.41 5.25
N GLU A 81 -63.83 -34.06 5.28
CA GLU A 81 -64.89 -33.72 6.22
C GLU A 81 -65.84 -34.90 6.40
N GLY A 82 -66.25 -35.15 7.64
CA GLY A 82 -67.23 -36.19 7.95
C GLY A 82 -66.77 -37.60 7.60
N GLY A 83 -65.46 -37.86 7.68
CA GLY A 83 -64.85 -39.15 7.33
C GLY A 83 -64.67 -39.38 5.82
N GLY A 84 -64.94 -38.39 4.98
CA GLY A 84 -64.87 -38.49 3.52
C GLY A 84 -64.07 -37.38 2.86
N TRP A 85 -63.62 -37.63 1.64
CA TRP A 85 -62.90 -36.66 0.81
C TRP A 85 -63.83 -36.09 -0.25
N THR A 86 -63.90 -34.76 -0.34
CA THR A 86 -64.69 -34.04 -1.35
C THR A 86 -63.80 -33.10 -2.16
N THR A 87 -64.15 -32.91 -3.43
CA THR A 87 -63.44 -31.96 -4.31
C THR A 87 -64.03 -30.57 -4.18
N VAL A 88 -63.18 -29.56 -4.03
CA VAL A 88 -63.56 -28.15 -3.99
C VAL A 88 -63.20 -27.50 -5.33
N THR A 89 -64.16 -26.83 -5.97
CA THR A 89 -63.92 -26.12 -7.23
C THR A 89 -63.03 -24.89 -7.01
N THR A 90 -61.97 -24.75 -7.82
CA THR A 90 -60.99 -23.66 -7.71
C THR A 90 -61.06 -22.71 -8.92
N PRO A 91 -61.70 -21.53 -8.81
CA PRO A 91 -61.74 -20.55 -9.90
C PRO A 91 -60.36 -19.90 -10.14
N ASP A 92 -60.13 -19.38 -11.35
CA ASP A 92 -58.95 -18.54 -11.64
C ASP A 92 -58.92 -17.32 -10.71
N GLY A 93 -57.76 -17.00 -10.17
CA GLY A 93 -57.55 -15.92 -9.18
C GLY A 93 -57.77 -16.34 -7.73
N MET A 94 -58.20 -17.58 -7.44
CA MET A 94 -58.30 -18.06 -6.07
C MET A 94 -56.93 -18.06 -5.38
N ILE A 95 -56.88 -17.55 -4.15
CA ILE A 95 -55.66 -17.48 -3.33
C ILE A 95 -55.72 -18.59 -2.27
N ALA A 96 -54.63 -19.30 -2.09
CA ALA A 96 -54.47 -20.26 -1.00
C ALA A 96 -53.13 -20.06 -0.27
N CYS A 97 -53.16 -20.18 1.06
CA CYS A 97 -51.98 -20.25 1.90
C CYS A 97 -51.62 -21.73 2.10
N VAL A 98 -50.42 -22.14 1.72
CA VAL A 98 -49.91 -23.49 1.92
C VAL A 98 -49.14 -23.50 3.25
N LEU A 99 -49.68 -24.19 4.25
CA LEU A 99 -49.27 -24.06 5.65
C LEU A 99 -47.91 -24.69 5.94
N ASP A 100 -47.61 -25.84 5.36
CA ASP A 100 -46.32 -26.55 5.56
C ASP A 100 -45.13 -25.82 4.92
N GLU A 101 -45.35 -25.10 3.83
CA GLU A 101 -44.33 -24.31 3.12
C GLU A 101 -44.28 -22.83 3.55
N GLY A 102 -45.35 -22.29 4.15
CA GLY A 102 -45.46 -20.87 4.50
C GLY A 102 -45.57 -19.94 3.29
N VAL A 103 -46.13 -20.41 2.17
CA VAL A 103 -46.22 -19.65 0.90
C VAL A 103 -47.66 -19.39 0.47
N VAL A 104 -47.83 -18.32 -0.30
CA VAL A 104 -49.12 -17.98 -0.94
C VAL A 104 -49.08 -18.35 -2.42
N VAL A 105 -50.07 -19.13 -2.85
CA VAL A 105 -50.27 -19.53 -4.24
C VAL A 105 -51.57 -18.97 -4.80
N VAL A 106 -51.59 -18.73 -6.10
CA VAL A 106 -52.77 -18.24 -6.84
C VAL A 106 -53.14 -19.24 -7.93
N ARG A 107 -54.42 -19.58 -8.03
CA ARG A 107 -54.95 -20.44 -9.08
C ARG A 107 -54.90 -19.70 -10.42
N ALA A 108 -54.16 -20.23 -11.37
CA ALA A 108 -54.14 -19.84 -12.77
C ALA A 108 -54.76 -20.93 -13.65
N ARG A 109 -55.07 -20.62 -14.93
CA ARG A 109 -55.57 -21.60 -15.92
C ARG A 109 -54.76 -22.90 -15.98
N ALA A 110 -53.44 -22.82 -15.89
CA ALA A 110 -52.54 -23.97 -16.02
C ALA A 110 -52.22 -24.70 -14.70
N GLY A 111 -52.56 -24.15 -13.54
CA GLY A 111 -52.10 -24.70 -12.26
C GLY A 111 -52.18 -23.71 -11.10
N TRP A 112 -51.59 -24.07 -9.97
CA TRP A 112 -51.29 -23.14 -8.88
C TRP A 112 -49.90 -22.54 -9.11
N ILE A 113 -49.79 -21.21 -9.11
CA ILE A 113 -48.53 -20.49 -9.31
C ILE A 113 -48.19 -19.64 -8.08
N ALA A 114 -46.93 -19.29 -7.90
CA ALA A 114 -46.52 -18.38 -6.82
C ALA A 114 -47.14 -16.99 -7.02
N LEU A 115 -47.47 -16.29 -5.92
CA LEU A 115 -48.01 -14.93 -5.97
C LEU A 115 -47.12 -13.98 -6.79
N GLY A 116 -45.79 -14.07 -6.63
CA GLY A 116 -44.84 -13.25 -7.40
C GLY A 116 -44.96 -13.43 -8.91
N GLN A 117 -45.18 -14.66 -9.38
CA GLN A 117 -45.41 -14.94 -10.79
C GLN A 117 -46.75 -14.35 -11.30
N ARG A 118 -47.77 -14.28 -10.43
CA ARG A 118 -49.07 -13.67 -10.77
C ARG A 118 -49.00 -12.14 -10.79
N LEU A 119 -48.18 -11.54 -9.93
CA LEU A 119 -47.95 -10.09 -9.92
C LEU A 119 -47.30 -9.64 -11.24
N GLY A 120 -46.35 -10.42 -11.76
CA GLY A 120 -45.66 -10.14 -13.02
C GLY A 120 -44.75 -8.93 -12.90
N GLU A 121 -45.34 -7.73 -12.96
CA GLU A 121 -44.67 -6.44 -12.93
C GLU A 121 -45.08 -5.65 -11.67
N VAL A 122 -44.09 -5.19 -10.91
CA VAL A 122 -44.31 -4.33 -9.75
C VAL A 122 -43.66 -2.98 -10.03
N GLN A 123 -44.47 -1.94 -10.21
CA GLN A 123 -44.04 -0.59 -10.53
C GLN A 123 -44.62 0.44 -9.55
N GLY A 124 -43.96 1.61 -9.48
CA GLY A 124 -44.42 2.72 -8.65
C GLY A 124 -44.29 2.47 -7.14
N LEU A 125 -43.44 1.53 -6.72
CA LEU A 125 -43.12 1.35 -5.31
C LEU A 125 -42.44 2.60 -4.78
N THR A 126 -43.01 3.20 -3.74
CA THR A 126 -42.39 4.33 -3.05
C THR A 126 -41.34 3.89 -2.04
N ARG A 127 -41.43 2.64 -1.53
CA ARG A 127 -40.46 2.05 -0.61
C ARG A 127 -40.31 0.54 -0.79
N LEU A 128 -39.11 0.01 -0.60
CA LEU A 128 -38.79 -1.41 -0.62
C LEU A 128 -37.70 -1.73 0.42
N GLY A 129 -38.05 -2.54 1.43
CA GLY A 129 -37.14 -2.97 2.49
C GLY A 129 -36.88 -4.47 2.45
N LEU A 130 -35.61 -4.89 2.43
CA LEU A 130 -35.18 -6.29 2.50
C LEU A 130 -34.42 -6.56 3.80
N GLY A 131 -34.99 -7.36 4.71
CA GLY A 131 -34.39 -7.62 6.03
C GLY A 131 -34.38 -6.40 6.97
N THR A 132 -34.99 -5.29 6.57
CA THR A 132 -35.13 -4.04 7.32
C THR A 132 -36.33 -3.24 6.79
N SER A 133 -36.81 -2.27 7.57
CA SER A 133 -37.83 -1.31 7.11
C SER A 133 -37.19 -0.20 6.29
N ALA A 134 -37.80 0.16 5.17
CA ALA A 134 -37.43 1.33 4.37
C ALA A 134 -38.15 2.59 4.89
N ASP A 135 -37.47 3.72 4.87
CA ASP A 135 -37.96 5.01 5.36
C ASP A 135 -37.84 6.12 4.29
N ASP A 136 -38.18 7.37 4.63
CA ASP A 136 -38.09 8.50 3.69
C ASP A 136 -36.64 8.84 3.31
N ALA A 137 -35.68 8.55 4.19
CA ALA A 137 -34.27 8.78 3.93
C ALA A 137 -33.66 7.65 3.08
N ASN A 138 -34.16 6.42 3.23
CA ASN A 138 -33.73 5.22 2.54
C ASN A 138 -34.93 4.48 1.93
N PRO A 139 -35.52 4.99 0.83
CA PRO A 139 -36.67 4.36 0.18
C PRO A 139 -36.38 2.94 -0.32
N LEU A 140 -35.12 2.66 -0.67
CA LEU A 140 -34.61 1.32 -0.92
C LEU A 140 -33.61 0.97 0.18
N ALA A 141 -33.94 0.01 1.05
CA ALA A 141 -33.09 -0.37 2.18
C ALA A 141 -32.91 -1.89 2.24
N ALA A 142 -31.67 -2.35 2.47
CA ALA A 142 -31.37 -3.76 2.61
C ALA A 142 -30.41 -4.02 3.77
N LYS A 143 -30.77 -4.93 4.68
CA LYS A 143 -29.91 -5.44 5.75
C LYS A 143 -29.55 -6.89 5.46
N ILE A 144 -28.49 -7.05 4.68
CA ILE A 144 -28.07 -8.33 4.06
C ILE A 144 -26.55 -8.46 4.10
N ASN A 145 -26.03 -9.69 3.97
CA ASN A 145 -24.58 -9.96 4.00
C ASN A 145 -23.91 -9.82 2.62
N ALA A 146 -24.66 -9.98 1.54
CA ALA A 146 -24.15 -9.89 0.17
C ALA A 146 -25.28 -9.46 -0.79
N ALA A 147 -24.92 -8.70 -1.82
CA ALA A 147 -25.80 -8.34 -2.93
C ALA A 147 -25.12 -8.73 -4.24
N LEU A 148 -25.80 -9.53 -5.07
CA LEU A 148 -25.35 -9.89 -6.41
C LEU A 148 -26.24 -9.18 -7.42
N PHE A 149 -25.61 -8.34 -8.25
CA PHE A 149 -26.21 -7.82 -9.46
C PHE A 149 -25.51 -8.52 -10.63
N THR A 150 -26.28 -9.15 -11.51
CA THR A 150 -25.76 -9.86 -12.66
C THR A 150 -26.48 -9.41 -13.93
N ALA A 151 -25.75 -9.39 -15.03
CA ALA A 151 -26.34 -9.15 -16.34
C ALA A 151 -27.28 -10.31 -16.70
N ARG A 152 -28.35 -9.98 -17.44
CA ARG A 152 -29.23 -10.97 -18.06
C ARG A 152 -28.64 -11.38 -19.40
N GLY A 153 -28.44 -12.67 -19.61
CA GLY A 153 -27.79 -13.16 -20.83
C GLY A 153 -28.70 -13.09 -22.06
N GLU A 154 -28.12 -13.21 -23.26
CA GLU A 154 -28.86 -13.22 -24.54
C GLU A 154 -29.92 -14.32 -24.59
N GLY A 155 -29.58 -15.53 -24.13
CA GLY A 155 -30.53 -16.66 -24.07
C GLY A 155 -31.69 -16.47 -23.10
N GLU A 156 -31.56 -15.52 -22.18
CA GLU A 156 -32.63 -15.11 -21.27
C GLU A 156 -33.40 -13.89 -21.81
N GLY A 157 -33.01 -13.31 -22.95
CA GLY A 157 -33.58 -12.10 -23.54
C GLY A 157 -32.96 -10.78 -23.05
N GLY A 158 -31.74 -10.82 -22.51
CA GLY A 158 -30.93 -9.64 -22.21
C GLY A 158 -29.85 -9.40 -23.27
N ASP A 159 -28.92 -8.49 -22.99
CA ASP A 159 -27.78 -8.12 -23.85
C ASP A 159 -26.42 -8.53 -23.26
N GLY A 160 -26.41 -9.19 -22.08
CA GLY A 160 -25.19 -9.61 -21.41
C GLY A 160 -24.44 -8.49 -20.66
N ASP A 161 -24.94 -7.25 -20.69
CA ASP A 161 -24.32 -6.13 -20.00
C ASP A 161 -25.03 -5.81 -18.68
N LEU A 162 -24.26 -5.40 -17.66
CA LEU A 162 -24.79 -4.85 -16.42
C LEU A 162 -24.32 -3.41 -16.25
N ARG A 163 -25.27 -2.49 -16.05
CA ARG A 163 -24.98 -1.07 -15.80
C ARG A 163 -25.75 -0.59 -14.58
N LEU A 164 -25.05 0.05 -13.66
CA LEU A 164 -25.66 0.85 -12.59
C LEU A 164 -25.56 2.32 -13.02
N THR A 165 -26.68 2.86 -13.50
CA THR A 165 -26.75 4.28 -13.91
C THR A 165 -27.25 5.10 -12.74
N LEU A 166 -26.42 6.02 -12.27
CA LEU A 166 -26.72 6.96 -11.20
C LEU A 166 -26.81 8.36 -11.80
N ASN A 167 -27.73 9.20 -11.31
CA ASN A 167 -27.92 10.55 -11.82
C ASN A 167 -28.17 11.54 -10.67
N LYS A 168 -27.54 12.71 -10.74
CA LYS A 168 -27.81 13.87 -9.88
C LYS A 168 -28.46 14.99 -10.68
N ALA A 169 -29.17 15.90 -10.02
CA ALA A 169 -29.94 16.94 -10.71
C ALA A 169 -29.05 18.04 -11.29
N THR A 170 -28.02 18.46 -10.56
CA THR A 170 -27.12 19.56 -10.92
C THR A 170 -25.68 19.29 -10.50
N ALA A 171 -24.76 20.13 -10.96
CA ALA A 171 -23.34 20.01 -10.64
C ALA A 171 -23.06 20.11 -9.12
N GLY A 172 -23.79 20.96 -8.40
CA GLY A 172 -23.59 21.16 -6.96
C GLY A 172 -24.14 20.04 -6.06
N ASP A 173 -24.87 19.09 -6.62
CA ASP A 173 -25.41 17.95 -5.88
C ASP A 173 -24.38 16.83 -5.70
N VAL A 174 -24.72 15.85 -4.86
CA VAL A 174 -23.87 14.69 -4.56
C VAL A 174 -24.45 13.43 -5.22
N LEU A 175 -23.62 12.73 -5.99
CA LEU A 175 -23.83 11.37 -6.46
C LEU A 175 -22.62 10.56 -6.03
N SER A 176 -22.79 9.62 -5.10
CA SER A 176 -21.66 8.92 -4.50
C SER A 176 -21.98 7.53 -4.00
N LEU A 177 -20.91 6.77 -3.78
CA LEU A 177 -20.88 5.57 -2.95
C LEU A 177 -20.23 5.95 -1.62
N LEU A 178 -20.99 5.81 -0.53
CA LEU A 178 -20.53 6.11 0.82
C LEU A 178 -20.12 4.82 1.54
N PHE A 179 -18.86 4.77 1.97
CA PHE A 179 -18.29 3.66 2.73
C PHE A 179 -18.33 3.99 4.22
N GLN A 180 -18.91 3.10 5.03
CA GLN A 180 -19.16 3.33 6.45
C GLN A 180 -18.69 2.16 7.34
N SER A 181 -18.40 2.47 8.61
CA SER A 181 -18.23 1.49 9.69
C SER A 181 -19.06 1.93 10.88
N GLY A 182 -19.90 1.03 11.41
CA GLY A 182 -20.80 1.36 12.53
C GLY A 182 -21.71 2.56 12.26
N TYR A 183 -22.19 2.72 11.02
CA TYR A 183 -22.97 3.88 10.54
C TYR A 183 -22.22 5.22 10.52
N ALA A 184 -20.90 5.23 10.72
CA ALA A 184 -20.07 6.42 10.57
C ALA A 184 -19.34 6.41 9.22
N ALA A 185 -19.37 7.54 8.51
CA ALA A 185 -18.70 7.70 7.22
C ALA A 185 -17.17 7.58 7.34
N ARG A 186 -16.55 6.97 6.33
CA ARG A 186 -15.09 6.77 6.26
C ARG A 186 -14.50 7.21 4.92
N ALA A 187 -15.19 6.91 3.82
CA ALA A 187 -14.81 7.35 2.50
C ALA A 187 -16.03 7.57 1.62
N GLU A 188 -15.89 8.42 0.62
CA GLU A 188 -16.95 8.73 -0.34
C GLU A 188 -16.36 8.87 -1.74
N LEU A 189 -16.86 8.10 -2.69
CA LEU A 189 -16.42 8.08 -4.09
C LEU A 189 -17.57 8.53 -5.00
N GLY A 190 -17.37 9.55 -5.83
CA GLY A 190 -18.36 9.96 -6.82
C GLY A 190 -18.22 11.39 -7.34
N LEU A 191 -19.34 11.92 -7.84
CA LEU A 191 -19.52 13.30 -8.30
C LEU A 191 -20.03 14.12 -7.11
N ILE A 192 -19.10 14.64 -6.29
CA ILE A 192 -19.40 15.15 -4.93
C ILE A 192 -19.36 16.67 -4.94
N GLY A 193 -20.50 17.32 -5.18
CA GLY A 193 -20.59 18.78 -5.27
C GLY A 193 -19.89 19.37 -6.50
N ASP A 194 -19.55 18.52 -7.46
CA ASP A 194 -18.96 18.84 -8.76
C ASP A 194 -19.25 17.70 -9.75
N ASP A 195 -19.03 17.93 -11.05
CA ASP A 195 -19.14 16.93 -12.12
C ASP A 195 -17.84 16.13 -12.35
N ASP A 196 -16.79 16.44 -11.60
CA ASP A 196 -15.54 15.68 -11.60
C ASP A 196 -15.63 14.47 -10.64
N LEU A 197 -15.12 13.32 -11.10
CA LEU A 197 -15.02 12.13 -10.26
C LEU A 197 -13.98 12.36 -9.17
N SER A 198 -14.35 12.16 -7.91
CA SER A 198 -13.47 12.39 -6.77
C SER A 198 -13.63 11.33 -5.68
N LEU A 199 -12.56 11.13 -4.91
CA LEU A 199 -12.55 10.37 -3.67
C LEU A 199 -12.26 11.29 -2.49
N LYS A 200 -13.09 11.22 -1.45
CA LYS A 200 -12.86 11.91 -0.18
C LYS A 200 -12.76 10.89 0.95
N ALA A 201 -11.94 11.21 1.96
CA ALA A 201 -11.80 10.41 3.18
C ALA A 201 -12.20 11.25 4.41
N CYS A 202 -12.83 10.60 5.38
CA CYS A 202 -13.28 11.20 6.63
C CYS A 202 -12.49 10.60 7.80
N ASP A 203 -11.98 11.44 8.70
CA ASP A 203 -11.40 10.97 9.97
C ASP A 203 -12.48 10.67 11.02
N ASP A 204 -12.07 10.10 12.16
CA ASP A 204 -12.98 9.69 13.23
C ASP A 204 -13.74 10.85 13.89
N VAL A 205 -13.30 12.10 13.67
CA VAL A 205 -13.96 13.31 14.18
C VAL A 205 -14.85 14.00 13.14
N GLY A 206 -15.01 13.41 11.94
CA GLY A 206 -15.92 13.92 10.92
C GLY A 206 -15.28 14.88 9.91
N THR A 207 -13.96 15.06 9.92
CA THR A 207 -13.27 15.97 8.99
C THR A 207 -13.03 15.28 7.65
N TRP A 208 -13.61 15.85 6.60
CA TRP A 208 -13.43 15.38 5.22
C TRP A 208 -12.21 15.99 4.56
N ARG A 209 -11.45 15.16 3.84
CA ARG A 209 -10.30 15.55 3.03
C ARG A 209 -10.47 14.97 1.63
N SER A 210 -10.17 15.79 0.61
CA SER A 210 -10.07 15.30 -0.76
C SER A 210 -8.81 14.47 -0.91
N VAL A 211 -8.92 13.29 -1.54
CA VAL A 211 -7.80 12.37 -1.78
C VAL A 211 -7.29 12.57 -3.19
N TRP A 212 -8.17 12.39 -4.18
CA TRP A 212 -7.88 12.63 -5.59
C TRP A 212 -9.15 13.04 -6.35
N ARG A 213 -8.93 13.68 -7.50
CA ARG A 213 -9.97 14.10 -8.45
C ARG A 213 -9.51 13.86 -9.88
N VAL A 214 -10.42 13.45 -10.75
CA VAL A 214 -10.22 13.39 -12.21
C VAL A 214 -10.93 14.58 -12.84
N ASP A 215 -10.15 15.46 -13.48
CA ASP A 215 -10.69 16.56 -14.29
C ASP A 215 -11.38 15.96 -15.53
N ARG A 216 -12.69 16.17 -15.66
CA ARG A 216 -13.47 15.56 -16.74
C ARG A 216 -13.17 16.13 -18.13
N ALA A 217 -12.61 17.33 -18.22
CA ALA A 217 -12.29 17.98 -19.49
C ALA A 217 -10.95 17.47 -20.07
N THR A 218 -10.02 17.09 -19.20
CA THR A 218 -8.65 16.69 -19.59
C THR A 218 -8.33 15.22 -19.32
N GLY A 219 -9.12 14.55 -18.47
CA GLY A 219 -8.86 13.18 -18.02
C GLY A 219 -7.69 13.06 -17.03
N ARG A 220 -7.14 14.18 -16.55
CA ARG A 220 -5.99 14.18 -15.63
C ARG A 220 -6.43 13.97 -14.20
N ILE A 221 -5.69 13.12 -13.48
CA ILE A 221 -5.87 12.92 -12.05
C ILE A 221 -4.97 13.87 -11.25
N GLY A 222 -5.53 14.54 -10.25
CA GLY A 222 -4.81 15.31 -9.23
C GLY A 222 -4.94 14.64 -7.86
N PHE A 223 -3.86 14.66 -7.08
CA PHE A 223 -3.87 14.25 -5.67
C PHE A 223 -3.79 15.50 -4.79
N ASP A 224 -4.90 15.87 -4.16
CA ASP A 224 -5.01 17.14 -3.42
C ASP A 224 -4.10 17.19 -2.19
N GLN A 225 -3.64 16.02 -1.71
CA GLN A 225 -2.68 15.88 -0.60
C GLN A 225 -1.32 15.31 -1.06
N GLY A 226 -1.09 15.19 -2.38
CA GLY A 226 0.10 14.59 -2.98
C GLY A 226 0.09 13.05 -3.02
N ALA A 227 0.81 12.47 -3.99
CA ALA A 227 1.19 11.07 -4.02
C ALA A 227 2.70 11.02 -4.34
N VAL A 228 3.51 10.58 -3.39
CA VAL A 228 4.95 10.41 -3.60
C VAL A 228 5.31 8.99 -3.24
N ARG A 229 5.67 8.18 -4.24
CA ARG A 229 6.40 6.94 -4.00
C ARG A 229 7.89 7.25 -4.08
N ARG A 230 8.64 6.92 -3.02
CA ARG A 230 10.08 7.12 -2.94
C ARG A 230 10.78 5.84 -2.53
N GLU A 231 11.83 5.46 -3.27
CA GLU A 231 12.70 4.34 -2.93
C GLU A 231 14.16 4.78 -3.06
N THR A 232 14.99 4.39 -2.09
CA THR A 232 16.40 4.79 -2.02
C THR A 232 17.30 3.56 -1.92
N THR A 233 18.31 3.49 -2.80
CA THR A 233 19.30 2.41 -2.87
C THR A 233 20.70 3.01 -2.69
N LEU A 234 21.50 2.41 -1.79
CA LEU A 234 22.89 2.77 -1.55
C LEU A 234 23.82 1.71 -2.17
N PHE A 235 24.73 2.16 -3.01
CA PHE A 235 25.75 1.34 -3.65
C PHE A 235 27.11 1.60 -3.00
N THR A 236 27.76 0.51 -2.56
CA THR A 236 29.11 0.51 -1.99
C THR A 236 30.11 -0.31 -2.82
N SER A 237 29.66 -0.80 -3.97
CA SER A 237 30.41 -1.48 -5.02
C SER A 237 29.72 -1.19 -6.35
N ASP A 238 30.43 -1.45 -7.46
CA ASP A 238 29.87 -1.33 -8.80
C ASP A 238 28.64 -2.23 -8.97
N ASP A 239 27.61 -1.73 -9.67
CA ASP A 239 26.39 -2.47 -9.96
C ASP A 239 25.61 -1.79 -11.10
N ASP A 240 24.62 -2.50 -11.65
CA ASP A 240 23.63 -1.95 -12.57
C ASP A 240 22.29 -1.75 -11.86
N TYR A 241 21.63 -0.62 -12.11
CA TYR A 241 20.35 -0.27 -11.52
C TYR A 241 19.26 -0.14 -12.58
N ALA A 242 18.30 -1.06 -12.54
CA ALA A 242 17.10 -0.99 -13.35
C ALA A 242 16.09 -0.01 -12.73
N LEU A 243 15.73 1.03 -13.49
CA LEU A 243 14.73 2.00 -13.05
C LEU A 243 13.35 1.34 -12.95
N PRO A 244 12.63 1.44 -11.82
CA PRO A 244 11.29 0.89 -11.69
C PRO A 244 10.31 1.59 -12.64
N ALA A 245 9.34 0.84 -13.19
CA ALA A 245 8.37 1.36 -14.17
C ALA A 245 7.50 2.52 -13.66
N TRP A 246 7.41 2.72 -12.34
CA TRP A 246 6.68 3.83 -11.73
C TRP A 246 7.52 5.09 -11.52
N ALA A 247 8.84 5.00 -11.63
CA ALA A 247 9.73 6.12 -11.38
C ALA A 247 9.54 7.23 -12.42
N ARG A 248 9.52 8.48 -11.97
CA ARG A 248 9.42 9.70 -12.80
C ARG A 248 10.65 10.58 -12.69
N TRP A 249 11.26 10.60 -11.51
CA TRP A 249 12.48 11.33 -11.25
C TRP A 249 13.52 10.42 -10.60
N VAL A 250 14.78 10.68 -10.92
CA VAL A 250 15.94 10.09 -10.26
C VAL A 250 16.71 11.20 -9.57
N GLU A 251 16.98 11.06 -8.28
CA GLU A 251 17.96 11.86 -7.55
C GLU A 251 19.19 11.00 -7.27
N ALA A 252 20.38 11.45 -7.66
CA ALA A 252 21.63 10.75 -7.44
C ALA A 252 22.59 11.59 -6.59
N THR A 253 23.30 10.93 -5.68
CA THR A 253 24.41 11.51 -4.92
C THR A 253 25.64 10.62 -5.08
N CYS A 254 26.75 11.17 -5.55
CA CYS A 254 28.03 10.48 -5.69
C CYS A 254 29.05 11.05 -4.72
N VAL A 255 29.75 10.16 -4.01
CA VAL A 255 30.92 10.48 -3.19
C VAL A 255 32.11 9.70 -3.74
N GLY A 256 33.18 10.40 -4.13
CA GLY A 256 34.42 9.77 -4.59
C GLY A 256 35.18 9.06 -3.47
N GLY A 257 36.14 8.21 -3.81
CA GLY A 257 37.03 7.60 -2.82
C GLY A 257 37.95 8.63 -2.17
N GLY A 258 38.22 8.50 -0.87
CA GLY A 258 39.21 9.33 -0.19
C GLY A 258 40.63 8.96 -0.59
N GLY A 259 41.53 9.93 -0.70
CA GLY A 259 42.95 9.69 -0.92
C GLY A 259 43.61 9.07 0.31
N GLY A 260 44.63 8.24 0.09
CA GLY A 260 45.47 7.74 1.18
C GLY A 260 46.44 8.80 1.67
N GLY A 261 46.80 8.73 2.96
CA GLY A 261 47.83 9.59 3.54
C GLY A 261 49.21 9.28 2.97
N GLY A 262 50.08 10.29 2.94
CA GLY A 262 51.49 10.11 2.58
C GLY A 262 52.27 9.40 3.67
N ALA A 263 53.37 8.73 3.30
CA ALA A 263 54.31 8.21 4.27
C ALA A 263 55.16 9.35 4.87
N GLY A 264 55.56 9.20 6.13
CA GLY A 264 56.52 10.11 6.76
C GLY A 264 57.93 9.96 6.20
N LEU A 265 58.77 10.97 6.39
CA LEU A 265 60.19 10.87 6.09
C LEU A 265 60.95 10.17 7.22
N ALA A 266 62.01 9.44 6.85
CA ALA A 266 62.97 8.87 7.77
C ALA A 266 64.38 9.34 7.47
N GLY A 267 65.24 9.39 8.49
CA GLY A 267 66.61 9.82 8.33
C GLY A 267 67.32 9.99 9.67
N PRO A 268 68.64 10.23 9.65
CA PRO A 268 69.45 10.34 10.85
C PRO A 268 69.00 11.50 11.75
N ALA A 269 69.38 11.41 13.03
CA ALA A 269 69.20 12.47 14.01
C ALA A 269 69.85 13.79 13.55
N GLY A 270 69.29 14.92 14.00
CA GLY A 270 69.82 16.26 13.69
C GLY A 270 69.35 16.86 12.36
N ALA A 271 68.53 16.15 11.57
CA ALA A 271 67.96 16.64 10.31
C ALA A 271 66.44 16.82 10.41
N PRO A 272 65.88 17.94 9.91
CA PRO A 272 64.44 18.15 9.89
C PRO A 272 63.76 17.17 8.93
N ARG A 273 62.69 16.51 9.38
CA ARG A 273 61.94 15.49 8.62
C ARG A 273 60.45 15.75 8.74
N LEU A 274 59.78 15.93 7.62
CA LEU A 274 58.32 16.05 7.58
C LEU A 274 57.67 14.68 7.75
N GLY A 275 56.51 14.65 8.41
CA GLY A 275 55.56 13.57 8.26
C GLY A 275 54.90 13.61 6.87
N GLY A 276 54.10 12.60 6.56
CA GLY A 276 53.30 12.58 5.35
C GLY A 276 52.14 13.56 5.42
N GLY A 277 51.74 14.11 4.28
CA GLY A 277 50.48 14.85 4.20
C GLY A 277 49.28 13.93 4.43
N GLY A 278 48.17 14.47 4.93
CA GLY A 278 46.90 13.75 4.94
C GLY A 278 46.35 13.59 3.52
N GLY A 279 45.59 12.55 3.25
CA GLY A 279 44.87 12.37 2.00
C GLY A 279 43.68 13.32 1.88
N GLY A 280 43.39 13.76 0.66
CA GLY A 280 42.19 14.55 0.37
C GLY A 280 40.92 13.72 0.49
N ALA A 281 39.82 14.35 0.89
CA ALA A 281 38.51 13.71 0.87
C ALA A 281 38.00 13.56 -0.57
N GLY A 282 37.15 12.57 -0.84
CA GLY A 282 36.50 12.38 -2.13
C GLY A 282 35.53 13.52 -2.47
N GLY A 283 35.34 13.77 -3.77
CA GLY A 283 34.38 14.73 -4.29
C GLY A 283 32.95 14.41 -3.85
N LEU A 284 32.06 15.41 -3.88
CA LEU A 284 30.62 15.25 -3.68
C LEU A 284 29.87 15.91 -4.84
N SER A 285 29.03 15.13 -5.52
CA SER A 285 28.19 15.60 -6.63
C SER A 285 26.75 15.12 -6.46
N LEU A 286 25.79 15.97 -6.83
CA LEU A 286 24.36 15.67 -6.75
C LEU A 286 23.69 15.99 -8.08
N ALA A 287 22.77 15.15 -8.54
CA ALA A 287 22.01 15.47 -9.74
C ALA A 287 20.58 14.94 -9.65
N ARG A 288 19.74 15.51 -10.51
CA ARG A 288 18.36 15.10 -10.67
C ARG A 288 18.03 15.03 -12.15
N TRP A 289 17.37 13.96 -12.55
CA TRP A 289 16.99 13.72 -13.94
C TRP A 289 15.54 13.24 -14.01
N SER A 290 14.85 13.60 -15.08
CA SER A 290 13.59 12.94 -15.45
C SER A 290 13.91 11.53 -15.96
N VAL A 291 13.09 10.55 -15.63
CA VAL A 291 13.24 9.19 -16.17
C VAL A 291 13.04 9.17 -17.69
N ASP A 292 12.21 10.07 -18.21
CA ASP A 292 11.94 10.17 -19.65
C ASP A 292 13.17 10.62 -20.47
N ASP A 293 14.16 11.25 -19.81
CA ASP A 293 15.41 11.71 -20.44
C ASP A 293 16.54 10.66 -20.34
N LEU A 294 16.29 9.50 -19.71
CA LEU A 294 17.27 8.45 -19.50
C LEU A 294 17.05 7.30 -20.49
N ASP A 295 18.05 6.99 -21.31
CA ASP A 295 17.99 5.94 -22.34
C ASP A 295 18.19 4.51 -21.78
N GLY A 296 17.58 4.20 -20.63
CA GLY A 296 17.56 2.86 -20.03
C GLY A 296 17.97 2.83 -18.55
N GLY A 297 18.59 1.72 -18.13
CA GLY A 297 19.11 1.54 -16.77
C GLY A 297 20.30 2.46 -16.49
N LEU A 298 20.69 2.52 -15.21
CA LEU A 298 21.88 3.24 -14.76
C LEU A 298 23.00 2.25 -14.46
N THR A 299 24.22 2.57 -14.89
CA THR A 299 25.42 1.86 -14.46
C THR A 299 26.11 2.66 -13.37
N ILE A 300 26.40 2.00 -12.25
CA ILE A 300 26.96 2.61 -11.05
C ILE A 300 28.40 2.15 -10.88
N THR A 301 29.31 3.11 -10.73
CA THR A 301 30.71 2.85 -10.38
C THR A 301 31.03 3.48 -9.03
N VAL A 302 31.66 2.72 -8.14
CA VAL A 302 32.04 3.16 -6.79
C VAL A 302 33.55 3.24 -6.68
N GLY A 303 34.06 4.46 -6.47
CA GLY A 303 35.48 4.74 -6.36
C GLY A 303 36.10 4.09 -5.13
N GLY A 304 37.15 3.29 -5.32
CA GLY A 304 37.92 2.70 -4.22
C GLY A 304 38.65 3.74 -3.37
N GLY A 305 38.82 3.46 -2.08
CA GLY A 305 39.67 4.28 -1.21
C GLY A 305 41.14 4.14 -1.57
N GLY A 306 41.88 5.24 -1.56
CA GLY A 306 43.31 5.24 -1.83
C GLY A 306 44.11 4.58 -0.70
N ILE A 307 45.03 3.67 -1.04
CA ILE A 307 46.03 3.16 -0.09
C ILE A 307 47.11 4.23 0.17
N SER A 308 48.02 4.01 1.13
CA SER A 308 49.10 4.95 1.48
C SER A 308 49.79 5.53 0.23
N GLY A 309 49.76 6.85 0.07
CA GLY A 309 50.36 7.58 -1.05
C GLY A 309 49.64 7.44 -2.40
N VAL A 310 48.44 6.84 -2.43
CA VAL A 310 47.64 6.63 -3.65
C VAL A 310 46.31 7.41 -3.54
N SER A 311 45.91 8.04 -4.63
CA SER A 311 44.65 8.78 -4.72
C SER A 311 43.44 7.83 -4.66
N GLY A 312 42.29 8.34 -4.23
CA GLY A 312 41.03 7.60 -4.33
C GLY A 312 40.54 7.47 -5.77
N GLY A 313 39.63 6.53 -6.01
CA GLY A 313 38.95 6.36 -7.29
C GLY A 313 37.71 7.25 -7.42
N ASP A 314 37.23 7.38 -8.66
CA ASP A 314 36.04 8.16 -8.99
C ASP A 314 34.77 7.33 -8.78
N SER A 315 33.70 7.98 -8.32
CA SER A 315 32.36 7.39 -8.27
C SER A 315 31.45 8.03 -9.31
N GLU A 316 30.70 7.22 -10.04
CA GLU A 316 29.99 7.63 -11.25
C GLU A 316 28.59 7.03 -11.36
N VAL A 317 27.70 7.78 -12.01
CA VAL A 317 26.41 7.29 -12.52
C VAL A 317 26.41 7.54 -14.03
N ALA A 318 26.20 6.49 -14.80
CA ALA A 318 26.18 6.53 -16.25
C ALA A 318 24.88 5.94 -16.82
N THR A 319 24.55 6.30 -18.05
CA THR A 319 23.54 5.62 -18.88
C THR A 319 24.21 5.24 -20.19
N GLY A 320 24.28 3.94 -20.48
CA GLY A 320 25.16 3.41 -21.53
C GLY A 320 26.61 3.88 -21.32
N ASP A 321 27.22 4.45 -22.36
CA ASP A 321 28.60 4.97 -22.32
C ASP A 321 28.70 6.43 -21.80
N MET A 322 27.57 7.07 -21.47
CA MET A 322 27.53 8.47 -21.05
C MET A 322 27.52 8.61 -19.54
N VAL A 323 28.56 9.25 -18.98
CA VAL A 323 28.64 9.60 -17.56
C VAL A 323 27.76 10.83 -17.28
N LEU A 324 26.70 10.63 -16.50
CA LEU A 324 25.73 11.67 -16.13
C LEU A 324 26.17 12.44 -14.89
N LEU A 325 26.80 11.76 -13.94
CA LEU A 325 27.30 12.35 -12.69
C LEU A 325 28.63 11.71 -12.31
N ARG A 326 29.61 12.54 -11.92
CA ARG A 326 30.90 12.09 -11.40
C ARG A 326 31.28 12.86 -10.14
N ALA A 327 31.85 12.14 -9.18
CA ALA A 327 32.58 12.71 -8.06
C ALA A 327 33.97 12.07 -8.02
N THR A 328 35.02 12.85 -8.24
CA THR A 328 36.36 12.29 -8.36
C THR A 328 36.93 11.90 -7.01
N GLY A 329 37.89 10.97 -7.02
CA GLY A 329 38.64 10.63 -5.82
C GLY A 329 39.48 11.79 -5.29
N GLY A 330 39.73 11.78 -3.99
CA GLY A 330 40.66 12.69 -3.33
C GLY A 330 42.12 12.35 -3.65
N ALA A 331 42.97 13.37 -3.79
CA ALA A 331 44.39 13.15 -4.07
C ALA A 331 45.12 12.57 -2.84
N ALA A 332 46.15 11.78 -3.10
CA ALA A 332 47.04 11.28 -2.06
C ALA A 332 47.74 12.41 -1.29
N GLY A 333 48.04 12.17 -0.02
CA GLY A 333 48.99 12.98 0.72
C GLY A 333 50.41 12.80 0.19
N GLY A 334 51.12 13.90 -0.01
CA GLY A 334 52.52 13.92 -0.47
C GLY A 334 53.53 13.94 0.67
N SER A 335 54.78 14.25 0.34
CA SER A 335 55.85 14.47 1.33
C SER A 335 55.61 15.79 2.07
N GLY A 336 54.91 15.71 3.20
CA GLY A 336 54.52 16.86 4.02
C GLY A 336 53.42 17.76 3.48
N VAL A 337 52.93 17.54 2.26
CA VAL A 337 51.85 18.34 1.65
C VAL A 337 50.54 17.55 1.64
N GLY A 338 49.48 18.15 2.16
CA GLY A 338 48.15 17.54 2.15
C GLY A 338 47.60 17.36 0.73
N GLY A 339 46.95 16.22 0.49
CA GLY A 339 46.29 15.93 -0.78
C GLY A 339 45.11 16.88 -1.01
N ALA A 340 44.95 17.34 -2.26
CA ALA A 340 43.77 18.09 -2.66
C ALA A 340 42.50 17.24 -2.51
N GLY A 341 41.39 17.85 -2.10
CA GLY A 341 40.09 17.20 -2.14
C GLY A 341 39.69 16.87 -3.58
N GLY A 342 38.91 15.82 -3.77
CA GLY A 342 38.31 15.47 -5.04
C GLY A 342 37.39 16.56 -5.59
N ILE A 343 37.16 16.51 -6.89
CA ILE A 343 36.30 17.42 -7.63
C ILE A 343 34.90 16.82 -7.68
N GLY A 344 33.93 17.57 -7.17
CA GLY A 344 32.52 17.38 -7.48
C GLY A 344 31.88 18.71 -7.84
N GLN A 345 30.56 18.79 -7.77
CA GLN A 345 29.86 20.08 -7.83
C GLN A 345 30.32 21.04 -6.73
N ARG A 346 30.84 20.49 -5.63
CA ARG A 346 31.49 21.23 -4.56
C ARG A 346 32.94 20.74 -4.40
N LEU A 347 33.82 21.67 -4.06
CA LEU A 347 35.23 21.37 -3.75
C LEU A 347 35.31 20.57 -2.46
N ALA A 348 35.88 19.37 -2.50
CA ALA A 348 36.03 18.55 -1.31
C ALA A 348 37.12 19.05 -0.37
N ASN A 349 37.09 18.55 0.86
CA ASN A 349 38.05 18.89 1.89
C ASN A 349 39.46 18.33 1.58
N SER A 350 40.49 19.18 1.66
CA SER A 350 41.88 18.76 1.50
C SER A 350 42.42 18.06 2.76
N GLY A 351 43.47 17.27 2.59
CA GLY A 351 44.27 16.76 3.71
C GLY A 351 45.11 17.85 4.38
N GLY A 352 45.55 17.58 5.60
CA GLY A 352 46.49 18.42 6.34
C GLY A 352 47.91 18.34 5.76
N SER A 353 48.69 19.39 5.99
CA SER A 353 50.14 19.46 5.74
C SER A 353 50.95 19.32 7.03
N SER A 354 52.12 18.67 6.93
CA SER A 354 53.03 18.41 8.04
C SER A 354 53.86 19.65 8.40
N SER A 355 54.49 19.64 9.58
CA SER A 355 55.39 20.68 10.06
C SER A 355 56.54 20.09 10.88
N THR A 356 57.73 20.69 10.76
CA THR A 356 58.91 20.37 11.57
C THR A 356 59.12 21.35 12.73
N THR A 357 58.18 22.25 12.96
CA THR A 357 58.28 23.32 13.99
C THR A 357 57.05 23.41 14.90
N ALA A 358 55.99 22.67 14.59
CA ALA A 358 54.74 22.65 15.34
C ALA A 358 53.99 21.33 15.08
N THR A 359 52.90 21.11 15.81
CA THR A 359 51.92 20.06 15.51
C THR A 359 51.45 20.15 14.05
N ALA A 360 51.34 19.01 13.40
CA ALA A 360 50.88 18.95 12.02
C ALA A 360 49.43 19.43 11.89
N THR A 361 49.08 20.00 10.72
CA THR A 361 47.76 20.58 10.54
C THR A 361 46.68 19.49 10.43
N MET A 362 45.50 19.82 10.95
CA MET A 362 44.32 18.95 10.81
C MET A 362 43.86 18.87 9.35
N GLY A 363 43.14 17.81 9.01
CA GLY A 363 42.43 17.73 7.74
C GLY A 363 41.31 18.78 7.66
N SER A 364 41.04 19.28 6.45
CA SER A 364 39.95 20.25 6.24
C SER A 364 38.59 19.60 6.53
N GLU A 365 37.63 20.41 6.94
CA GLU A 365 36.25 20.00 7.24
C GLU A 365 35.18 21.03 6.84
N THR A 366 35.58 22.21 6.36
CA THR A 366 34.65 23.34 6.09
C THR A 366 34.49 23.70 4.62
N LEU A 367 35.38 23.25 3.73
CA LEU A 367 35.27 23.53 2.28
C LEU A 367 34.06 22.82 1.66
N CYS A 368 33.83 21.56 2.07
CA CYS A 368 32.58 20.85 1.82
C CYS A 368 32.00 20.42 3.17
N SER A 369 31.24 21.30 3.82
CA SER A 369 30.74 21.07 5.19
C SER A 369 29.73 19.92 5.30
N ASP A 370 29.12 19.50 4.20
CA ASP A 370 28.25 18.33 4.12
C ASP A 370 28.90 17.15 3.39
N GLY A 371 30.20 17.25 3.10
CA GLY A 371 31.01 16.21 2.51
C GLY A 371 31.92 15.50 3.52
N PRO A 372 32.74 14.55 3.04
CA PRO A 372 33.70 13.84 3.88
C PRO A 372 34.85 14.71 4.38
N GLY A 373 35.44 14.32 5.51
CA GLY A 373 36.58 15.01 6.11
C GLY A 373 37.92 14.62 5.47
N GLY A 374 38.83 15.58 5.37
CA GLY A 374 40.22 15.32 4.93
C GLY A 374 41.04 14.61 6.01
N GLY A 375 42.09 13.90 5.61
CA GLY A 375 43.01 13.26 6.56
C GLY A 375 43.92 14.28 7.26
N GLY A 376 44.27 14.04 8.52
CA GLY A 376 45.26 14.83 9.25
C GLY A 376 46.68 14.54 8.77
N ALA A 377 47.59 15.52 8.81
CA ALA A 377 48.99 15.29 8.46
C ALA A 377 49.76 14.56 9.57
N GLY A 378 50.76 13.78 9.19
CA GLY A 378 51.70 13.18 10.13
C GLY A 378 52.63 14.23 10.76
N GLY A 379 53.00 14.01 12.02
CA GLY A 379 53.93 14.87 12.75
C GLY A 379 55.34 14.86 12.15
N GLY A 380 56.04 15.99 12.21
CA GLY A 380 57.44 16.10 11.79
C GLY A 380 58.44 16.07 12.96
N LEU A 381 59.72 15.97 12.61
CA LEU A 381 60.88 16.12 13.50
C LEU A 381 61.65 17.38 13.13
N SER A 382 61.99 18.19 14.12
CA SER A 382 62.89 19.33 13.93
C SER A 382 64.34 18.89 13.76
N ALA A 383 65.22 19.82 13.37
CA ALA A 383 66.67 19.61 13.38
C ALA A 383 67.26 19.38 14.79
N ALA A 384 66.49 19.63 15.86
CA ALA A 384 66.87 19.34 17.24
C ALA A 384 66.25 18.02 17.74
N ASP A 385 65.71 17.19 16.84
CA ASP A 385 65.02 15.93 17.14
C ASP A 385 63.80 16.08 18.07
N VAL A 386 63.22 17.28 18.16
CA VAL A 386 61.91 17.48 18.80
C VAL A 386 60.84 16.86 17.89
N ALA A 387 60.11 15.88 18.44
CA ALA A 387 58.99 15.22 17.79
C ALA A 387 57.69 16.02 17.99
N TYR A 388 56.98 16.28 16.91
CA TYR A 388 55.66 16.91 16.93
C TYR A 388 54.56 15.88 16.70
N ALA A 389 53.38 16.15 17.27
CA ALA A 389 52.21 15.32 17.09
C ALA A 389 51.63 15.45 15.67
N GLY A 390 50.93 14.39 15.24
CA GLY A 390 50.11 14.42 14.04
C GLY A 390 48.87 15.31 14.21
N GLY A 391 48.31 15.75 13.09
CA GLY A 391 47.06 16.50 13.04
C GLY A 391 45.85 15.58 13.16
N ALA A 392 44.77 16.07 13.73
CA ALA A 392 43.49 15.35 13.71
C ALA A 392 42.93 15.26 12.28
N GLY A 393 42.13 14.23 12.00
CA GLY A 393 41.32 14.18 10.80
C GLY A 393 40.20 15.22 10.85
N GLY A 394 39.78 15.69 9.68
CA GLY A 394 38.63 16.57 9.55
C GLY A 394 37.32 15.82 9.84
N VAL A 395 36.34 16.52 10.39
CA VAL A 395 34.98 16.01 10.59
C VAL A 395 34.25 15.93 9.24
N GLY A 396 33.64 14.78 8.96
CA GLY A 396 32.70 14.63 7.84
C GLY A 396 31.30 15.10 8.23
N GLY A 397 30.57 15.74 7.31
CA GLY A 397 29.20 16.18 7.57
C GLY A 397 29.09 17.25 8.66
N TRP A 398 30.06 18.17 8.74
CA TRP A 398 30.11 19.31 9.65
C TRP A 398 28.76 20.04 9.83
N SER A 399 27.99 20.28 8.75
CA SER A 399 26.69 20.97 8.81
C SER A 399 25.48 20.04 9.07
N GLY A 400 25.68 18.74 9.27
CA GLY A 400 24.62 17.74 9.41
C GLY A 400 24.96 16.62 10.42
N LEU A 401 24.60 15.36 10.08
CA LEU A 401 24.98 14.18 10.86
C LEU A 401 26.50 14.01 10.81
N ARG A 402 27.17 14.50 11.86
CA ARG A 402 28.63 14.56 11.97
C ARG A 402 29.25 13.19 12.12
N ALA A 403 30.34 13.00 11.38
CA ALA A 403 31.25 11.88 11.47
C ALA A 403 32.60 12.40 11.98
N ALA A 404 32.92 12.13 13.25
CA ALA A 404 34.09 12.71 13.90
C ALA A 404 35.40 12.28 13.21
N GLY A 405 36.33 13.22 13.02
CA GLY A 405 37.68 12.90 12.58
C GLY A 405 38.47 12.13 13.65
N GLY A 406 39.46 11.35 13.21
CA GLY A 406 40.36 10.65 14.11
C GLY A 406 41.29 11.62 14.83
N VAL A 407 41.55 11.38 16.11
CA VAL A 407 42.71 11.99 16.78
C VAL A 407 44.01 11.47 16.17
N ALA A 408 45.16 12.07 16.48
CA ALA A 408 46.44 11.65 15.92
C ALA A 408 46.65 10.12 15.99
N GLY A 409 47.00 9.52 14.85
CA GLY A 409 47.19 8.08 14.63
C GLY A 409 45.92 7.23 14.64
N ALA A 410 44.76 7.78 15.00
CA ALA A 410 43.50 7.04 15.09
C ALA A 410 42.66 7.15 13.81
N ALA A 411 41.86 6.12 13.55
CA ALA A 411 40.90 6.14 12.46
C ALA A 411 39.79 7.18 12.70
N GLY A 412 39.23 7.70 11.61
CA GLY A 412 38.00 8.49 11.65
C GLY A 412 36.79 7.66 12.08
N GLN A 413 35.68 8.33 12.35
CA GLN A 413 34.40 7.69 12.66
C GLN A 413 33.45 7.76 11.48
N ALA A 414 32.60 6.74 11.32
CA ALA A 414 31.55 6.73 10.31
C ALA A 414 30.34 7.54 10.78
N SER A 415 29.55 8.03 9.82
CA SER A 415 28.22 8.59 10.12
C SER A 415 27.34 7.54 10.82
N PRO A 416 26.62 7.88 11.90
CA PRO A 416 25.72 6.95 12.59
C PRO A 416 24.46 6.61 11.78
N LYS A 417 24.18 7.36 10.70
CA LYS A 417 23.05 7.14 9.79
C LYS A 417 23.49 7.36 8.34
N PRO A 418 24.19 6.39 7.73
CA PRO A 418 24.81 6.55 6.40
C PRO A 418 23.81 6.85 5.29
N LEU A 419 22.56 6.35 5.37
CA LEU A 419 21.50 6.67 4.40
C LEU A 419 21.01 8.13 4.45
N LEU A 420 21.27 8.85 5.54
CA LEU A 420 20.93 10.27 5.68
C LEU A 420 22.14 11.18 5.47
N SER A 421 23.35 10.63 5.53
CA SER A 421 24.62 11.36 5.43
C SER A 421 25.72 10.39 5.02
N ILE A 422 26.02 10.35 3.72
CA ILE A 422 27.02 9.45 3.12
C ILE A 422 28.44 10.02 3.24
N VAL A 423 28.87 10.29 4.48
CA VAL A 423 30.15 10.95 4.77
C VAL A 423 30.89 10.27 5.92
N GLY A 424 32.22 10.34 5.89
CA GLY A 424 33.10 9.86 6.94
C GLY A 424 34.04 10.92 7.49
N GLY A 425 34.46 10.72 8.74
CA GLY A 425 35.55 11.48 9.33
C GLY A 425 36.91 11.03 8.79
N GLY A 426 37.80 11.98 8.55
CA GLY A 426 39.17 11.70 8.11
C GLY A 426 39.98 10.98 9.18
N GLY A 427 40.99 10.21 8.77
CA GLY A 427 41.95 9.61 9.69
C GLY A 427 42.92 10.64 10.26
N GLY A 428 43.29 10.51 11.54
CA GLY A 428 44.30 11.38 12.14
C GLY A 428 45.71 10.99 11.71
N GLY A 429 46.59 11.97 11.55
CA GLY A 429 47.98 11.73 11.18
C GLY A 429 48.79 11.12 12.31
N GLY A 430 49.76 10.27 11.99
CA GLY A 430 50.62 9.61 12.96
C GLY A 430 51.63 10.56 13.60
N ASP A 431 51.95 10.33 14.87
CA ASP A 431 52.93 11.13 15.60
C ASP A 431 54.36 10.87 15.12
N ALA A 432 55.21 11.90 15.19
CA ALA A 432 56.62 11.73 14.90
C ALA A 432 57.35 10.97 16.03
N SER A 433 58.46 10.31 15.70
CA SER A 433 59.26 9.55 16.67
C SER A 433 60.74 9.93 16.62
N ALA A 434 61.25 10.44 17.75
CA ALA A 434 62.66 10.79 17.95
C ALA A 434 63.53 9.61 18.43
N SER A 435 62.99 8.40 18.48
CA SER A 435 63.71 7.21 18.97
C SER A 435 63.52 5.95 18.10
N GLY A 436 62.71 6.02 17.05
CA GLY A 436 62.39 4.85 16.22
C GLY A 436 61.59 5.19 14.97
N ALA A 437 60.68 4.31 14.58
CA ALA A 437 59.79 4.54 13.44
C ALA A 437 58.70 5.56 13.79
N GLY A 438 58.31 6.38 12.81
CA GLY A 438 57.17 7.28 12.95
C GLY A 438 55.86 6.51 13.10
N GLY A 439 54.89 7.09 13.80
CA GLY A 439 53.58 6.49 14.00
C GLY A 439 52.80 6.36 12.68
N PRO A 440 52.02 5.29 12.48
CA PRO A 440 51.16 5.17 11.32
C PRO A 440 50.03 6.21 11.36
N GLY A 441 49.58 6.66 10.18
CA GLY A 441 48.36 7.45 10.06
C GLY A 441 47.11 6.57 10.19
N GLY A 442 46.06 7.10 10.79
CA GLY A 442 44.77 6.43 10.88
C GLY A 442 44.04 6.38 9.54
N SER A 443 43.20 5.37 9.35
CA SER A 443 42.37 5.25 8.14
C SER A 443 41.21 6.26 8.16
N GLY A 444 40.80 6.71 6.97
CA GLY A 444 39.52 7.40 6.81
C GLY A 444 38.35 6.46 7.05
N ALA A 445 37.23 6.98 7.57
CA ALA A 445 35.99 6.22 7.72
C ALA A 445 35.06 6.34 6.51
N LEU A 446 34.05 5.46 6.43
CA LEU A 446 33.04 5.50 5.37
C LEU A 446 32.28 6.83 5.38
N PHE A 447 31.96 7.47 4.25
CA PHE A 447 32.41 7.25 2.86
C PHE A 447 33.31 8.40 2.41
N GLY A 448 34.27 8.13 1.53
CA GLY A 448 35.11 9.14 0.88
C GLY A 448 36.08 9.90 1.79
N ALA A 449 36.24 9.53 3.06
CA ALA A 449 37.12 10.24 3.97
C ALA A 449 38.61 10.00 3.66
N GLY A 450 39.43 11.04 3.81
CA GLY A 450 40.87 10.97 3.58
C GLY A 450 41.61 10.20 4.68
N GLY A 451 42.68 9.48 4.30
CA GLY A 451 43.57 8.81 5.25
C GLY A 451 44.57 9.76 5.90
N GLY A 452 44.94 9.51 7.16
CA GLY A 452 45.93 10.31 7.89
C GLY A 452 47.35 10.08 7.37
N GLY A 453 48.19 11.11 7.34
CA GLY A 453 49.60 10.99 6.97
C GLY A 453 50.43 10.29 8.04
N GLY A 454 51.46 9.54 7.67
CA GLY A 454 52.35 8.88 8.64
C GLY A 454 53.38 9.84 9.26
N GLY A 455 53.73 9.63 10.52
CA GLY A 455 54.69 10.47 11.23
C GLY A 455 56.13 10.31 10.75
N ALA A 456 56.97 11.32 10.94
CA ALA A 456 58.40 11.23 10.69
C ALA A 456 59.09 10.29 11.71
N GLY A 457 60.17 9.62 11.30
CA GLY A 457 60.94 8.74 12.18
C GLY A 457 62.44 8.82 11.97
N LEU A 458 63.20 8.16 12.86
CA LEU A 458 64.65 7.98 12.71
C LEU A 458 64.99 6.76 11.84
N THR A 459 64.28 5.65 12.03
CA THR A 459 64.56 4.38 11.32
C THR A 459 63.67 4.22 10.08
N PHE A 460 62.37 4.46 10.22
CA PHE A 460 61.39 4.42 9.13
C PHE A 460 60.36 5.53 9.33
N GLY A 461 59.81 6.04 8.23
CA GLY A 461 58.63 6.89 8.27
C GLY A 461 57.40 6.04 8.56
N GLY A 462 56.45 6.60 9.30
CA GLY A 462 55.15 5.99 9.48
C GLY A 462 54.44 5.82 8.13
N GLN A 463 53.72 4.71 7.96
CA GLN A 463 52.85 4.51 6.81
C GLN A 463 51.64 5.46 6.88
N GLY A 464 51.19 5.98 5.75
CA GLY A 464 49.94 6.72 5.68
C GLY A 464 48.74 5.77 5.82
N GLY A 465 47.67 6.24 6.45
CA GLY A 465 46.41 5.53 6.51
C GLY A 465 45.71 5.50 5.15
N SER A 466 44.93 4.46 4.90
CA SER A 466 44.08 4.39 3.71
C SER A 466 42.92 5.38 3.78
N GLY A 467 42.53 5.95 2.64
CA GLY A 467 41.24 6.62 2.50
C GLY A 467 40.11 5.60 2.43
N ALA A 468 38.88 6.06 2.66
CA ALA A 468 37.70 5.22 2.55
C ALA A 468 37.15 5.18 1.13
N SER A 469 36.52 4.07 0.75
CA SER A 469 35.78 3.99 -0.51
C SER A 469 34.66 5.03 -0.57
N GLY A 470 34.34 5.43 -1.80
CA GLY A 470 33.19 6.25 -2.13
C GLY A 470 31.87 5.51 -1.95
N ALA A 471 30.80 6.15 -2.39
CA ALA A 471 29.47 5.55 -2.47
C ALA A 471 28.61 6.29 -3.49
N VAL A 472 27.56 5.62 -3.97
CA VAL A 472 26.52 6.22 -4.80
C VAL A 472 25.17 5.94 -4.17
N LEU A 473 24.34 6.98 -4.02
CA LEU A 473 22.98 6.88 -3.50
C LEU A 473 22.01 7.26 -4.62
N ILE A 474 21.13 6.33 -5.01
CA ILE A 474 20.07 6.58 -5.98
C ILE A 474 18.74 6.63 -5.25
N THR A 475 17.95 7.67 -5.49
CA THR A 475 16.58 7.79 -5.04
C THR A 475 15.67 7.93 -6.26
N VAL A 476 14.72 7.03 -6.42
CA VAL A 476 13.67 7.15 -7.44
C VAL A 476 12.38 7.69 -6.82
N VAL A 477 11.72 8.59 -7.54
CA VAL A 477 10.50 9.28 -7.11
C VAL A 477 9.45 9.17 -8.20
N GLY A 478 8.21 8.80 -7.87
CA GLY A 478 7.12 8.69 -8.84
C GLY A 478 5.74 8.98 -8.28
#